data_AF-A0A8H2X9M9-F1
#
_entry.id   AF-A0A8H2X9M9-F1
#
_cell.length_a   1.000
_cell.length_b   1.000
_cell.length_c   1.000
_cell.angle_alpha   90.00
_cell.angle_beta   90.00
_cell.angle_gamma   90.00
#
_symmetry.space_group_name_H-M   'P 1'
#
loop_
_entity.id
_entity.type
_entity.pdbx_description
1 polymer ?
#
loop_
_entity_poly.entity_id
_entity_poly.type
_entity_poly.pdbx_seq_one_letter_code
_entity_poly.pdbx_strand_id
1 'polypeptide(L)'
;MATQIVPTHVYDIMHPKSELLYPATDAINKLLRVVGAEVCSFHRNHQVAYRLVERARDLYDAINARIYLVDINDSWEDYEIYTQAIDPLEEVLLHIILVAFDERKLDHISTDSWAEYVRVTGQWRENRLAIRDCLRNMKTKPQFQALTDTLIDDEENLLNAYTLDDLSYLDYLLRVIGENIQQTAEPKVKGYIEKVTNGLSKAGDLQRKSSGKHKREVEELAVIIIQCAQIVAGVVTMMVNAAVPVDIRDRLMKDTSFWVPLATALSQTIAALEAAGQDAGTGRSSPANGPTEYNQINDGTKAQDSADNCARLYEQSADELAACFKTMEIQYDVDHREKLKQAQNKDSVRVTEVNEKLNQYERPATVEVAVDVYENNQNGKKVKALLFVSIPSTAHLEYVKYLVASQLEDRELAQTGHFERASGSADPPTFLYLDSEVKCSINDRGAVVFIVHRPGRKGSN
;
A
#
# COMPACT_ATOMS: atom_id res chain seq x y z
N MET A 1 -19.75 24.70 31.81
CA MET A 1 -18.32 24.46 32.10
C MET A 1 -17.79 23.57 31.00
N ALA A 2 -16.92 24.07 30.13
CA ALA A 2 -16.34 23.26 29.05
C ALA A 2 -15.29 22.31 29.67
N THR A 3 -15.51 21.01 29.52
CA THR A 3 -14.56 19.98 29.96
C THR A 3 -13.28 20.14 29.15
N GLN A 4 -12.17 20.46 29.81
CA GLN A 4 -10.88 20.65 29.17
C GLN A 4 -10.35 19.26 28.76
N ILE A 5 -10.43 18.93 27.46
CA ILE A 5 -9.90 17.67 26.94
C ILE A 5 -8.38 17.78 26.91
N VAL A 6 -7.69 16.97 27.72
CA VAL A 6 -6.22 16.88 27.72
C VAL A 6 -5.78 16.10 26.47
N PRO A 7 -4.80 16.59 25.68
CA PRO A 7 -4.32 15.88 24.50
C PRO A 7 -3.74 14.52 24.87
N THR A 8 -4.12 13.47 24.13
CA THR A 8 -3.46 12.16 24.26
C THR A 8 -2.17 12.18 23.45
N HIS A 9 -1.04 11.83 24.07
CA HIS A 9 0.23 11.63 23.37
C HIS A 9 0.18 10.30 22.60
N VAL A 10 0.44 10.36 21.31
CA VAL A 10 0.39 9.18 20.44
C VAL A 10 1.78 8.94 19.87
N TYR A 11 2.32 7.74 20.09
CA TYR A 11 3.59 7.32 19.49
C TYR A 11 3.40 7.00 18.00
N ASP A 12 4.28 7.60 17.21
CA ASP A 12 4.38 7.44 15.76
C ASP A 12 4.74 5.98 15.36
N ILE A 13 4.38 5.54 14.14
CA ILE A 13 4.77 4.22 13.60
C ILE A 13 6.30 4.01 13.55
N MET A 14 7.08 5.09 13.58
CA MET A 14 8.55 5.11 13.60
C MET A 14 9.18 4.64 14.92
N HIS A 15 8.40 4.51 16.00
CA HIS A 15 8.93 4.15 17.31
C HIS A 15 8.33 2.81 17.79
N PRO A 16 9.17 1.88 18.30
CA PRO A 16 8.70 0.68 18.97
C PRO A 16 7.68 0.98 20.06
N LYS A 17 6.71 0.06 20.28
CA LYS A 17 5.78 0.19 21.41
C LYS A 17 6.45 -0.20 22.71
N SER A 18 7.44 -1.11 22.64
CA SER A 18 8.22 -1.56 23.78
C SER A 18 9.44 -0.66 24.02
N GLU A 19 9.71 -0.36 25.29
CA GLU A 19 10.96 0.29 25.71
C GLU A 19 12.14 -0.70 25.80
N LEU A 20 11.88 -2.01 25.61
CA LEU A 20 12.92 -3.04 25.62
C LEU A 20 13.83 -2.87 24.40
N LEU A 21 15.12 -2.72 24.66
CA LEU A 21 16.15 -2.53 23.66
C LEU A 21 17.24 -3.60 23.84
N TYR A 22 17.32 -4.53 22.90
CA TYR A 22 18.33 -5.58 22.91
C TYR A 22 19.34 -5.37 21.78
N PRO A 23 20.64 -5.65 22.00
CA PRO A 23 21.65 -5.55 20.93
C PRO A 23 21.31 -6.39 19.70
N ALA A 24 20.69 -7.55 19.90
CA ALA A 24 20.27 -8.46 18.83
C ALA A 24 19.25 -7.86 17.86
N THR A 25 18.52 -6.80 18.25
CA THR A 25 17.48 -6.17 17.43
C THR A 25 17.78 -4.70 17.12
N ASP A 26 18.99 -4.22 17.42
CA ASP A 26 19.40 -2.82 17.16
C ASP A 26 19.35 -2.47 15.67
N ALA A 27 19.73 -3.40 14.79
CA ALA A 27 19.64 -3.22 13.34
C ALA A 27 18.17 -3.04 12.89
N ILE A 28 17.26 -3.91 13.33
CA ILE A 28 15.82 -3.82 13.06
C ILE A 28 15.26 -2.46 13.54
N ASN A 29 15.62 -2.02 14.75
CA ASN A 29 15.16 -0.73 15.28
C ASN A 29 15.63 0.45 14.41
N LYS A 30 16.90 0.47 14.00
CA LYS A 30 17.44 1.49 13.10
C LYS A 30 16.75 1.48 11.75
N LEU A 31 16.53 0.30 11.17
CA LEU A 31 15.83 0.13 9.91
C LEU A 31 14.37 0.62 10.01
N LEU A 32 13.63 0.25 11.06
CA LEU A 32 12.26 0.71 11.30
C LEU A 32 12.15 2.24 11.33
N ARG A 33 13.10 2.91 11.99
CA ARG A 33 13.13 4.38 12.03
C ARG A 33 13.33 5.00 10.64
N VAL A 34 14.22 4.44 9.83
CA VAL A 34 14.48 4.93 8.47
C VAL A 34 13.27 4.65 7.57
N VAL A 35 12.78 3.41 7.54
CA VAL A 35 11.61 3.02 6.74
C VAL A 35 10.40 3.85 7.13
N GLY A 36 10.10 3.96 8.42
CA GLY A 36 8.95 4.73 8.90
C GLY A 36 9.02 6.18 8.43
N ALA A 37 10.19 6.83 8.54
CA ALA A 37 10.36 8.20 8.08
C ALA A 37 10.16 8.36 6.56
N GLU A 38 10.70 7.43 5.76
CA GLU A 38 10.55 7.50 4.29
C GLU A 38 9.11 7.22 3.84
N VAL A 39 8.46 6.21 4.43
CA VAL A 39 7.09 5.83 4.11
C VAL A 39 6.10 6.97 4.42
N CYS A 40 6.33 7.76 5.47
CA CYS A 40 5.51 8.94 5.78
C CYS A 40 5.54 10.01 4.66
N SER A 41 6.58 10.01 3.83
CA SER A 41 6.78 10.97 2.73
C SER A 41 6.31 10.42 1.37
N PHE A 42 5.64 9.26 1.36
CA PHE A 42 5.10 8.70 0.12
C PHE A 42 4.02 9.61 -0.46
N HIS A 43 3.84 9.54 -1.77
CA HIS A 43 2.74 10.20 -2.48
C HIS A 43 1.61 9.23 -2.85
N ARG A 44 1.83 7.92 -2.67
CA ARG A 44 0.90 6.83 -2.98
C ARG A 44 1.31 5.56 -2.24
N ASN A 45 0.48 4.52 -2.27
CA ASN A 45 0.70 3.26 -1.52
C ASN A 45 0.81 3.46 0.01
N HIS A 46 0.22 4.53 0.54
CA HIS A 46 0.37 4.95 1.93
C HIS A 46 -0.23 3.95 2.91
N GLN A 47 -1.47 3.53 2.69
CA GLN A 47 -2.21 2.68 3.61
C GLN A 47 -1.53 1.33 3.78
N VAL A 48 -1.03 0.75 2.68
CA VAL A 48 -0.28 -0.51 2.73
C VAL A 48 1.08 -0.31 3.38
N ALA A 49 1.79 0.74 3.03
CA ALA A 49 3.12 0.99 3.58
C ALA A 49 3.07 1.32 5.09
N TYR A 50 2.06 2.05 5.57
CA TYR A 50 1.86 2.30 7.00
C TYR A 50 1.57 1.00 7.76
N ARG A 51 0.70 0.15 7.22
CA ARG A 51 0.41 -1.18 7.79
C ARG A 51 1.64 -2.09 7.78
N LEU A 52 2.47 -2.00 6.75
CA LEU A 52 3.75 -2.71 6.65
C LEU A 52 4.69 -2.30 7.79
N VAL A 53 4.88 -1.00 8.01
CA VAL A 53 5.73 -0.49 9.09
C VAL A 53 5.15 -0.83 10.46
N GLU A 54 3.85 -0.65 10.65
CA GLU A 54 3.17 -1.04 11.89
C GLU A 54 3.33 -2.53 12.19
N ARG A 55 3.21 -3.38 11.16
CA ARG A 55 3.42 -4.81 11.29
C ARG A 55 4.86 -5.16 11.65
N ALA A 56 5.82 -4.54 10.98
CA ALA A 56 7.23 -4.75 11.25
C ALA A 56 7.59 -4.31 12.68
N ARG A 57 6.99 -3.22 13.17
CA ARG A 57 7.09 -2.78 14.56
C ARG A 57 6.53 -3.82 15.53
N ASP A 58 5.35 -4.35 15.25
CA ASP A 58 4.74 -5.37 16.12
C ASP A 58 5.56 -6.66 16.16
N LEU A 59 6.17 -7.05 15.03
CA LEU A 59 7.11 -8.18 14.98
C LEU A 59 8.39 -7.89 15.78
N TYR A 60 8.94 -6.67 15.69
CA TYR A 60 10.09 -6.25 16.53
C TYR A 60 9.76 -6.35 18.02
N ASP A 61 8.60 -5.84 18.44
CA ASP A 61 8.16 -5.88 19.83
C ASP A 61 7.95 -7.34 20.29
N ALA A 62 7.41 -8.21 19.42
CA ALA A 62 7.26 -9.64 19.70
C ALA A 62 8.62 -10.36 19.84
N ILE A 63 9.59 -10.06 18.98
CA ILE A 63 10.97 -10.60 19.08
C ILE A 63 11.58 -10.19 20.42
N ASN A 64 11.49 -8.91 20.80
CA ASN A 64 12.03 -8.43 22.07
C ASN A 64 11.34 -9.05 23.29
N ALA A 65 10.03 -9.31 23.20
CA ALA A 65 9.30 -10.03 24.25
C ALA A 65 9.81 -11.47 24.40
N ARG A 66 10.15 -12.15 23.30
CA ARG A 66 10.74 -13.51 23.33
C ARG A 66 12.15 -13.49 23.92
N ILE A 67 12.99 -12.52 23.55
CA ILE A 67 14.32 -12.35 24.15
C ILE A 67 14.20 -12.19 25.67
N TYR A 68 13.26 -11.35 26.13
CA TYR A 68 12.99 -11.17 27.56
C TYR A 68 12.59 -12.48 28.26
N LEU A 69 11.76 -13.33 27.61
CA LEU A 69 11.41 -14.63 28.15
C LEU A 69 12.62 -15.58 28.26
N VAL A 70 13.56 -15.52 27.32
CA VAL A 70 14.81 -16.28 27.41
C VAL A 70 15.65 -15.80 28.60
N ASP A 71 15.79 -14.50 28.80
CA ASP A 71 16.58 -13.93 29.90
C ASP A 71 16.05 -14.32 31.29
N ILE A 72 14.75 -14.59 31.43
CA ILE A 72 14.13 -14.92 32.72
C ILE A 72 13.97 -16.43 32.91
N ASN A 73 13.63 -17.15 31.84
CA ASN A 73 13.20 -18.54 31.92
C ASN A 73 14.20 -19.54 31.32
N ASP A 74 15.31 -19.07 30.75
CA ASP A 74 16.29 -19.87 30.00
C ASP A 74 15.63 -20.76 28.93
N SER A 75 14.60 -20.22 28.26
CA SER A 75 13.77 -20.94 27.29
C SER A 75 14.48 -21.13 25.95
N TRP A 76 14.92 -22.35 25.65
CA TRP A 76 15.52 -22.69 24.35
C TRP A 76 14.54 -22.58 23.18
N GLU A 77 13.24 -22.82 23.43
CA GLU A 77 12.21 -22.70 22.40
C GLU A 77 12.02 -21.23 22.00
N ASP A 78 11.91 -20.31 22.97
CA ASP A 78 11.82 -18.88 22.68
C ASP A 78 13.10 -18.36 22.00
N TYR A 79 14.26 -18.91 22.36
CA TYR A 79 15.54 -18.63 21.68
C TYR A 79 15.49 -18.98 20.20
N GLU A 80 15.03 -20.18 19.86
CA GLU A 80 14.92 -20.62 18.47
C GLU A 80 13.91 -19.77 17.68
N ILE A 81 12.75 -19.46 18.28
CA ILE A 81 11.72 -18.64 17.64
C ILE A 81 12.24 -17.24 17.31
N TYR A 82 12.83 -16.53 18.27
CA TYR A 82 13.25 -15.15 18.02
C TYR A 82 14.44 -15.08 17.07
N THR A 83 15.40 -16.01 17.16
CA THR A 83 16.57 -16.02 16.29
C THR A 83 16.20 -16.30 14.83
N GLN A 84 15.24 -17.20 14.57
CA GLN A 84 14.76 -17.47 13.22
C GLN A 84 13.97 -16.30 12.60
N ALA A 85 13.44 -15.37 13.41
CA ALA A 85 12.62 -14.27 12.95
C ALA A 85 13.39 -12.96 12.68
N ILE A 86 14.61 -12.81 13.21
CA ILE A 86 15.44 -11.61 13.02
C ILE A 86 15.81 -11.40 11.54
N ASP A 87 16.54 -12.35 10.93
CA ASP A 87 17.03 -12.19 9.55
C ASP A 87 15.90 -11.96 8.53
N PRO A 88 14.76 -12.68 8.58
CA PRO A 88 13.65 -12.42 7.67
C PRO A 88 13.04 -11.03 7.83
N LEU A 89 12.97 -10.49 9.06
CA LEU A 89 12.44 -9.15 9.30
C LEU A 89 13.42 -8.09 8.79
N GLU A 90 14.71 -8.26 9.05
CA GLU A 90 15.76 -7.40 8.48
C GLU A 90 15.73 -7.40 6.96
N GLU A 91 15.61 -8.56 6.31
CA GLU A 91 15.50 -8.67 4.86
C GLU A 91 14.30 -7.88 4.31
N VAL A 92 13.13 -7.99 4.95
CA VAL A 92 11.93 -7.24 4.54
C VAL A 92 12.17 -5.74 4.70
N LEU A 93 12.75 -5.31 5.82
CA LEU A 93 13.03 -3.91 6.10
C LEU A 93 14.09 -3.32 5.15
N LEU A 94 15.14 -4.08 4.83
CA LEU A 94 16.14 -3.66 3.86
C LEU A 94 15.54 -3.53 2.46
N HIS A 95 14.67 -4.46 2.06
CA HIS A 95 14.02 -4.39 0.76
C HIS A 95 13.09 -3.17 0.66
N ILE A 96 12.26 -2.92 1.68
CA ILE A 96 11.33 -1.80 1.66
C ILE A 96 12.05 -0.45 1.72
N ILE A 97 13.24 -0.34 2.33
CA ILE A 97 14.08 0.87 2.25
C ILE A 97 14.39 1.21 0.78
N LEU A 98 14.82 0.22 -0.01
CA LEU A 98 15.18 0.45 -1.40
C LEU A 98 13.96 0.94 -2.20
N VAL A 99 12.83 0.25 -2.02
CA VAL A 99 11.55 0.61 -2.66
C VAL A 99 11.09 1.99 -2.21
N ALA A 100 11.25 2.34 -0.93
CA ALA A 100 10.83 3.63 -0.38
C ALA A 100 11.63 4.80 -0.95
N PHE A 101 12.95 4.64 -1.11
CA PHE A 101 13.78 5.66 -1.76
C PHE A 101 13.41 5.87 -3.22
N ASP A 102 13.06 4.81 -3.93
CA ASP A 102 12.63 4.91 -5.32
C ASP A 102 11.24 5.55 -5.38
N GLU A 103 10.31 5.14 -4.51
CA GLU A 103 8.95 5.67 -4.43
C GLU A 103 8.90 7.16 -4.14
N ARG A 104 9.75 7.63 -3.22
CA ARG A 104 9.88 9.06 -2.88
C ARG A 104 10.34 9.92 -4.07
N LYS A 105 11.17 9.38 -4.96
CA LYS A 105 11.74 10.12 -6.11
C LYS A 105 10.83 10.10 -7.34
N LEU A 106 9.77 9.31 -7.33
CA LEU A 106 8.91 9.12 -8.51
C LEU A 106 7.86 10.23 -8.62
N ASP A 107 8.28 11.37 -9.16
CA ASP A 107 7.37 12.39 -9.67
C ASP A 107 7.02 12.09 -11.14
N HIS A 108 5.76 11.77 -11.39
CA HIS A 108 5.25 11.38 -12.71
C HIS A 108 4.64 12.57 -13.46
N ILE A 109 4.41 13.72 -12.81
CA ILE A 109 3.64 14.83 -13.40
C ILE A 109 4.55 15.99 -13.81
N SER A 110 5.74 16.10 -13.24
CA SER A 110 6.70 17.16 -13.62
C SER A 110 7.57 16.83 -14.83
N THR A 111 7.49 15.60 -15.40
CA THR A 111 8.33 15.22 -16.53
C THR A 111 7.83 15.78 -17.87
N ASP A 112 8.76 16.29 -18.67
CA ASP A 112 8.54 16.73 -20.06
C ASP A 112 8.87 15.63 -21.08
N SER A 113 9.22 14.42 -20.61
CA SER A 113 9.66 13.30 -21.43
C SER A 113 8.69 12.12 -21.37
N TRP A 114 8.18 11.70 -22.54
CA TRP A 114 7.33 10.51 -22.66
C TRP A 114 8.05 9.22 -22.25
N ALA A 115 9.35 9.10 -22.54
CA ALA A 115 10.14 7.93 -22.15
C ALA A 115 10.26 7.83 -20.62
N GLU A 116 10.47 8.97 -19.96
CA GLU A 116 10.51 9.04 -18.51
C GLU A 116 9.13 8.75 -17.91
N TYR A 117 8.06 9.24 -18.53
CA TYR A 117 6.69 8.94 -18.13
C TYR A 117 6.41 7.43 -18.10
N VAL A 118 6.74 6.72 -19.19
CA VAL A 118 6.58 5.26 -19.29
C VAL A 118 7.43 4.53 -18.25
N ARG A 119 8.67 4.97 -18.04
CA ARG A 119 9.57 4.41 -17.02
C ARG A 119 8.97 4.55 -15.62
N VAL A 120 8.46 5.72 -15.27
CA VAL A 120 7.86 6.01 -13.96
C VAL A 120 6.57 5.21 -13.75
N THR A 121 5.71 5.06 -14.77
CA THR A 121 4.53 4.18 -14.70
C THR A 121 4.92 2.72 -14.45
N GLY A 122 5.97 2.22 -15.10
CA GLY A 122 6.51 0.89 -14.86
C GLY A 122 7.02 0.72 -13.43
N GLN A 123 7.84 1.67 -12.97
CA GLN A 123 8.41 1.65 -11.63
C GLN A 123 7.32 1.71 -10.54
N TRP A 124 6.27 2.52 -10.73
CA TRP A 124 5.13 2.55 -9.81
C TRP A 124 4.51 1.16 -9.64
N ARG A 125 4.30 0.44 -10.74
CA ARG A 125 3.71 -0.91 -10.70
C ARG A 125 4.59 -1.88 -9.92
N GLU A 126 5.90 -1.83 -10.16
CA GLU A 126 6.88 -2.68 -9.46
C GLU A 126 6.93 -2.35 -7.97
N ASN A 127 7.01 -1.07 -7.61
CA ASN A 127 7.00 -0.62 -6.23
C ASN A 127 5.70 -1.01 -5.51
N ARG A 128 4.54 -0.80 -6.15
CA ARG A 128 3.23 -1.22 -5.62
C ARG A 128 3.20 -2.72 -5.31
N LEU A 129 3.70 -3.55 -6.23
CA LEU A 129 3.76 -5.00 -6.05
C LEU A 129 4.71 -5.37 -4.91
N ALA A 130 5.93 -4.80 -4.89
CA ALA A 130 6.93 -5.07 -3.86
C ALA A 130 6.44 -4.73 -2.45
N ILE A 131 5.80 -3.56 -2.25
CA ILE A 131 5.23 -3.16 -0.95
C ILE A 131 4.16 -4.16 -0.49
N ARG A 132 3.25 -4.56 -1.38
CA ARG A 132 2.18 -5.52 -1.06
C ARG A 132 2.71 -6.92 -0.79
N ASP A 133 3.70 -7.36 -1.54
CA ASP A 133 4.35 -8.66 -1.35
C ASP A 133 5.12 -8.70 -0.03
N CYS A 134 5.82 -7.62 0.36
CA CYS A 134 6.44 -7.51 1.68
C CYS A 134 5.42 -7.65 2.81
N LEU A 135 4.30 -6.93 2.74
CA LEU A 135 3.24 -7.03 3.75
C LEU A 135 2.63 -8.44 3.79
N ARG A 136 2.36 -9.04 2.62
CA ARG A 136 1.84 -10.41 2.54
C ARG A 136 2.83 -11.43 3.11
N ASN A 137 4.11 -11.30 2.79
CA ASN A 137 5.17 -12.18 3.29
C ASN A 137 5.30 -12.09 4.81
N MET A 138 5.13 -10.89 5.40
CA MET A 138 5.11 -10.74 6.86
C MET A 138 3.94 -11.48 7.53
N LYS A 139 2.87 -11.77 6.79
CA LYS A 139 1.72 -12.56 7.26
C LYS A 139 1.90 -14.07 7.03
N THR A 140 2.54 -14.47 5.94
CA THR A 140 2.57 -15.87 5.50
C THR A 140 3.84 -16.62 5.87
N LYS A 141 4.96 -15.94 6.14
CA LYS A 141 6.21 -16.59 6.52
C LYS A 141 6.07 -17.31 7.87
N PRO A 142 6.41 -18.62 7.98
CA PRO A 142 6.29 -19.38 9.22
C PRO A 142 7.05 -18.76 10.40
N GLN A 143 8.20 -18.15 10.13
CA GLN A 143 9.03 -17.50 11.16
C GLN A 143 8.28 -16.39 11.90
N PHE A 144 7.38 -15.68 11.21
CA PHE A 144 6.57 -14.62 11.82
C PHE A 144 5.29 -15.15 12.46
N GLN A 145 4.71 -16.21 11.90
CA GLN A 145 3.55 -16.88 12.48
C GLN A 145 3.89 -17.50 13.84
N ALA A 146 5.12 -18.00 14.01
CA ALA A 146 5.60 -18.53 15.28
C ALA A 146 5.72 -17.46 16.39
N LEU A 147 5.86 -16.17 16.04
CA LEU A 147 6.00 -15.11 17.03
C LEU A 147 4.67 -14.78 17.72
N THR A 148 3.56 -14.79 16.98
CA THR A 148 2.28 -14.32 17.49
C THR A 148 1.08 -14.76 16.65
N ASP A 149 0.06 -15.31 17.34
CA ASP A 149 -1.23 -15.68 16.77
C ASP A 149 -2.14 -14.46 16.49
N THR A 150 -1.81 -13.28 17.05
CA THR A 150 -2.69 -12.09 17.04
C THR A 150 -2.47 -11.17 15.85
N LEU A 151 -1.46 -11.41 15.01
CA LEU A 151 -1.16 -10.60 13.83
C LEU A 151 -2.03 -10.96 12.61
N ILE A 152 -3.20 -11.58 12.79
CA ILE A 152 -4.09 -11.87 11.67
C ILE A 152 -4.93 -10.62 11.38
N ASP A 153 -4.37 -9.69 10.59
CA ASP A 153 -5.24 -8.80 9.84
C ASP A 153 -6.11 -9.70 8.95
N ASP A 154 -7.43 -9.56 9.04
CA ASP A 154 -8.31 -10.26 8.12
C ASP A 154 -7.92 -9.87 6.68
N GLU A 155 -8.06 -10.83 5.76
CA GLU A 155 -7.68 -10.60 4.36
C GLU A 155 -8.47 -9.42 3.76
N GLU A 156 -9.69 -9.21 4.24
CA GLU A 156 -10.54 -8.10 3.87
C GLU A 156 -9.93 -6.73 4.21
N ASN A 157 -9.33 -6.56 5.38
CA ASN A 157 -8.69 -5.31 5.80
C ASN A 157 -7.46 -4.98 4.94
N LEU A 158 -6.70 -5.99 4.53
CA LEU A 158 -5.59 -5.82 3.59
C LEU A 158 -6.11 -5.37 2.22
N LEU A 159 -7.11 -6.08 1.68
CA LEU A 159 -7.72 -5.72 0.39
C LEU A 159 -8.39 -4.34 0.43
N ASN A 160 -8.93 -3.93 1.58
CA ASN A 160 -9.45 -2.58 1.78
C ASN A 160 -8.34 -1.54 1.72
N ALA A 161 -7.20 -1.78 2.37
CA ALA A 161 -6.03 -0.89 2.28
C ALA A 161 -5.53 -0.77 0.84
N TYR A 162 -5.50 -1.90 0.10
CA TYR A 162 -5.08 -1.93 -1.31
C TYR A 162 -6.01 -1.07 -2.16
N THR A 163 -7.31 -1.22 -1.94
CA THR A 163 -8.36 -0.47 -2.63
C THR A 163 -8.29 1.02 -2.30
N LEU A 164 -8.05 1.39 -1.04
CA LEU A 164 -7.93 2.78 -0.61
C LEU A 164 -6.72 3.47 -1.26
N ASP A 165 -5.56 2.80 -1.31
CA ASP A 165 -4.38 3.35 -1.98
C ASP A 165 -4.61 3.56 -3.48
N ASP A 166 -5.20 2.55 -4.14
CA ASP A 166 -5.51 2.59 -5.57
C ASP A 166 -6.51 3.72 -5.91
N LEU A 167 -7.58 3.86 -5.12
CA LEU A 167 -8.59 4.91 -5.29
C LEU A 167 -8.03 6.30 -5.01
N SER A 168 -7.25 6.46 -3.94
CA SER A 168 -6.65 7.75 -3.58
C SER A 168 -5.73 8.24 -4.69
N TYR A 169 -4.94 7.33 -5.28
CA TYR A 169 -4.08 7.68 -6.40
C TYR A 169 -4.86 7.97 -7.69
N LEU A 170 -5.93 7.21 -7.96
CA LEU A 170 -6.84 7.49 -9.08
C LEU A 170 -7.50 8.86 -8.94
N ASP A 171 -8.01 9.21 -7.76
CA ASP A 171 -8.64 10.50 -7.48
C ASP A 171 -7.65 11.66 -7.68
N TYR A 172 -6.39 11.47 -7.25
CA TYR A 172 -5.31 12.41 -7.52
C TYR A 172 -5.06 12.60 -9.03
N LEU A 173 -4.97 11.52 -9.80
CA LEU A 173 -4.77 11.59 -11.25
C LEU A 173 -5.95 12.26 -11.97
N LEU A 174 -7.18 11.93 -11.57
CA LEU A 174 -8.40 12.57 -12.09
C LEU A 174 -8.41 14.08 -11.86
N ARG A 175 -7.92 14.53 -10.69
CA ARG A 175 -7.77 15.96 -10.39
C ARG A 175 -6.76 16.61 -11.34
N VAL A 176 -5.58 16.02 -11.52
CA VAL A 176 -4.54 16.53 -12.44
C VAL A 176 -5.07 16.66 -13.86
N ILE A 177 -5.81 15.64 -14.33
CA ILE A 177 -6.48 15.69 -15.64
C ILE A 177 -7.49 16.84 -15.69
N GLY A 178 -8.31 16.98 -14.64
CA GLY A 178 -9.34 18.01 -14.53
C GLY A 178 -8.79 19.44 -14.48
N GLU A 179 -7.62 19.66 -13.90
CA GLU A 179 -6.95 20.96 -13.84
C GLU A 179 -6.33 21.33 -15.20
N ASN A 180 -5.69 20.37 -15.87
CA ASN A 180 -5.00 20.61 -17.14
C ASN A 180 -5.94 20.62 -18.36
N ILE A 181 -7.08 19.90 -18.31
CA ILE A 181 -8.06 19.92 -19.41
C ILE A 181 -8.69 21.31 -19.61
N GLN A 182 -8.82 22.12 -18.54
CA GLN A 182 -9.36 23.48 -18.66
C GLN A 182 -8.45 24.40 -19.47
N GLN A 183 -7.17 24.07 -19.54
CA GLN A 183 -6.16 24.82 -20.28
C GLN A 183 -6.00 24.32 -21.72
N THR A 184 -6.65 23.21 -22.09
CA THR A 184 -6.59 22.64 -23.43
C THR A 184 -7.57 23.35 -24.36
N ALA A 185 -7.07 23.91 -25.47
CA ALA A 185 -7.86 24.70 -26.41
C ALA A 185 -8.66 23.89 -27.46
N GLU A 186 -8.22 22.67 -27.78
CA GLU A 186 -8.78 21.89 -28.90
C GLU A 186 -10.08 21.13 -28.51
N PRO A 187 -11.26 21.49 -29.04
CA PRO A 187 -12.54 20.93 -28.60
C PRO A 187 -12.69 19.43 -28.83
N LYS A 188 -12.12 18.91 -29.94
CA LYS A 188 -12.24 17.49 -30.30
C LYS A 188 -11.50 16.59 -29.31
N VAL A 189 -10.24 16.95 -28.96
CA VAL A 189 -9.45 16.21 -27.98
C VAL A 189 -10.02 16.37 -26.58
N LYS A 190 -10.52 17.56 -26.23
CA LYS A 190 -11.25 17.78 -24.97
C LYS A 190 -12.40 16.80 -24.80
N GLY A 191 -13.22 16.57 -25.83
CA GLY A 191 -14.31 15.59 -25.78
C GLY A 191 -13.85 14.14 -25.55
N TYR A 192 -12.67 13.76 -26.07
CA TYR A 192 -12.08 12.45 -25.77
C TYR A 192 -11.57 12.36 -24.33
N ILE A 193 -10.88 13.38 -23.84
CA ILE A 193 -10.40 13.44 -22.46
C ILE A 193 -11.60 13.34 -21.51
N GLU A 194 -12.66 14.13 -21.71
CA GLU A 194 -13.89 14.07 -20.89
C GLU A 194 -14.51 12.67 -20.91
N LYS A 195 -14.59 12.02 -22.07
CA LYS A 195 -15.09 10.64 -22.18
C LYS A 195 -14.25 9.66 -21.36
N VAL A 196 -12.92 9.76 -21.44
CA VAL A 196 -12.01 8.87 -20.70
C VAL A 196 -12.07 9.17 -19.20
N THR A 197 -12.05 10.44 -18.79
CA THR A 197 -12.21 10.87 -17.38
C THR A 197 -13.51 10.34 -16.79
N ASN A 198 -14.63 10.45 -17.51
CA ASN A 198 -15.90 9.90 -17.06
C ASN A 198 -15.86 8.37 -16.90
N GLY A 199 -15.18 7.66 -17.79
CA GLY A 199 -14.96 6.22 -17.68
C GLY A 199 -14.10 5.86 -16.46
N LEU A 200 -13.03 6.60 -16.20
CA LEU A 200 -12.15 6.41 -15.05
C LEU A 200 -12.89 6.66 -13.73
N SER A 201 -13.68 7.73 -13.64
CA SER A 201 -14.54 8.00 -12.48
C SER A 201 -15.55 6.88 -12.26
N LYS A 202 -16.19 6.39 -13.33
CA LYS A 202 -17.11 5.24 -13.25
C LYS A 202 -16.40 3.97 -12.76
N ALA A 203 -15.20 3.70 -13.24
CA ALA A 203 -14.41 2.55 -12.81
C ALA A 203 -14.03 2.64 -11.32
N GLY A 204 -13.64 3.83 -10.85
CA GLY A 204 -13.39 4.09 -9.43
C GLY A 204 -14.64 3.88 -8.57
N ASP A 205 -15.82 4.33 -9.03
CA ASP A 205 -17.08 4.09 -8.34
C ASP A 205 -17.48 2.62 -8.27
N LEU A 206 -17.16 1.83 -9.30
CA LEU A 206 -17.37 0.39 -9.31
C LEU A 206 -16.41 -0.31 -8.33
N GLN A 207 -15.15 0.10 -8.29
CA GLN A 207 -14.16 -0.41 -7.35
C GLN A 207 -14.59 -0.13 -5.89
N ARG A 208 -15.07 1.09 -5.59
CA ARG A 208 -15.63 1.45 -4.27
C ARG A 208 -16.80 0.56 -3.84
N LYS A 209 -17.61 0.09 -4.80
CA LYS A 209 -18.80 -0.75 -4.55
C LYS A 209 -18.50 -2.24 -4.53
N SER A 210 -17.27 -2.66 -4.86
CA SER A 210 -16.90 -4.07 -4.89
C SER A 210 -16.91 -4.68 -3.49
N SER A 211 -17.42 -5.92 -3.36
CA SER A 211 -17.53 -6.63 -2.09
C SER A 211 -16.70 -7.93 -2.09
N GLY A 212 -16.47 -8.47 -0.89
CA GLY A 212 -15.37 -9.37 -0.53
C GLY A 212 -14.97 -10.46 -1.54
N LYS A 213 -15.91 -11.19 -2.14
CA LYS A 213 -15.58 -12.34 -3.01
C LYS A 213 -14.81 -11.96 -4.27
N HIS A 214 -14.91 -10.70 -4.73
CA HIS A 214 -14.31 -10.25 -5.99
C HIS A 214 -13.24 -9.18 -5.84
N LYS A 215 -12.83 -8.87 -4.59
CA LYS A 215 -11.83 -7.84 -4.31
C LYS A 215 -10.48 -8.16 -4.96
N ARG A 216 -10.12 -9.44 -5.11
CA ARG A 216 -8.87 -9.84 -5.79
C ARG A 216 -8.91 -9.60 -7.30
N GLU A 217 -10.00 -9.96 -8.00
CA GLU A 217 -10.10 -9.65 -9.44
C GLU A 217 -10.17 -8.13 -9.67
N VAL A 218 -10.87 -7.40 -8.78
CA VAL A 218 -10.94 -5.93 -8.84
C VAL A 218 -9.57 -5.30 -8.58
N GLU A 219 -8.73 -5.86 -7.71
CA GLU A 219 -7.36 -5.39 -7.45
C GLU A 219 -6.48 -5.44 -8.70
N GLU A 220 -6.56 -6.52 -9.49
CA GLU A 220 -5.82 -6.66 -10.74
C GLU A 220 -6.31 -5.66 -11.80
N LEU A 221 -7.64 -5.47 -11.89
CA LEU A 221 -8.23 -4.48 -12.79
C LEU A 221 -7.88 -3.04 -12.40
N ALA A 222 -7.71 -2.75 -11.10
CA ALA A 222 -7.31 -1.44 -10.59
C ALA A 222 -5.96 -0.99 -11.15
N VAL A 223 -5.02 -1.92 -11.36
CA VAL A 223 -3.71 -1.60 -11.98
C VAL A 223 -3.90 -1.00 -13.37
N ILE A 224 -4.75 -1.62 -14.19
CA ILE A 224 -5.02 -1.16 -15.55
C ILE A 224 -5.70 0.22 -15.53
N ILE A 225 -6.68 0.42 -14.63
CA ILE A 225 -7.40 1.69 -14.48
C ILE A 225 -6.43 2.81 -14.13
N ILE A 226 -5.55 2.59 -13.16
CA ILE A 226 -4.56 3.58 -12.74
C ILE A 226 -3.55 3.84 -13.86
N GLN A 227 -3.09 2.83 -14.58
CA GLN A 227 -2.19 3.03 -15.73
C GLN A 227 -2.86 3.86 -16.83
N CYS A 228 -4.14 3.63 -17.12
CA CYS A 228 -4.90 4.49 -18.02
C CYS A 228 -4.96 5.93 -17.50
N ALA A 229 -5.26 6.13 -16.21
CA ALA A 229 -5.33 7.45 -15.59
C ALA A 229 -3.98 8.18 -15.61
N GLN A 230 -2.88 7.47 -15.34
CA GLN A 230 -1.51 7.97 -15.48
C GLN A 230 -1.31 8.45 -16.92
N ILE A 231 -1.45 7.57 -17.90
CA ILE A 231 -1.26 7.88 -19.31
C ILE A 231 -2.04 9.15 -19.73
N VAL A 232 -3.31 9.29 -19.32
CA VAL A 232 -4.10 10.50 -19.60
C VAL A 232 -3.52 11.72 -18.89
N ALA A 233 -3.24 11.62 -17.58
CA ALA A 233 -2.66 12.72 -16.79
C ALA A 233 -1.33 13.20 -17.39
N GLY A 234 -0.46 12.28 -17.82
CA GLY A 234 0.80 12.59 -18.50
C GLY A 234 0.56 13.33 -19.81
N VAL A 235 -0.29 12.80 -20.69
CA VAL A 235 -0.60 13.44 -21.98
C VAL A 235 -1.17 14.85 -21.79
N VAL A 236 -2.17 15.02 -20.94
CA VAL A 236 -2.80 16.33 -20.73
C VAL A 236 -1.82 17.31 -20.08
N THR A 237 -0.94 16.86 -19.18
CA THR A 237 0.13 17.69 -18.62
C THR A 237 1.14 18.13 -19.69
N MET A 238 1.57 17.22 -20.56
CA MET A 238 2.48 17.53 -21.67
C MET A 238 1.84 18.50 -22.68
N MET A 239 0.52 18.42 -22.90
CA MET A 239 -0.20 19.32 -23.79
C MET A 239 -0.20 20.77 -23.30
N VAL A 240 -0.16 21.00 -21.99
CA VAL A 240 -0.20 22.36 -21.39
C VAL A 240 1.19 22.85 -20.97
N ASN A 241 2.18 21.97 -20.89
CA ASN A 241 3.53 22.31 -20.48
C ASN A 241 4.30 23.06 -21.60
N ALA A 242 4.69 24.31 -21.30
CA ALA A 242 5.44 25.18 -22.21
C ALA A 242 6.80 24.59 -22.64
N ALA A 243 7.42 23.75 -21.81
CA ALA A 243 8.72 23.12 -22.07
C ALA A 243 8.66 22.03 -23.14
N VAL A 244 7.49 21.41 -23.36
CA VAL A 244 7.32 20.36 -24.38
C VAL A 244 7.37 20.98 -25.79
N PRO A 245 8.15 20.40 -26.74
CA PRO A 245 8.22 20.88 -28.11
C PRO A 245 6.84 21.08 -28.77
N VAL A 246 6.69 22.19 -29.51
CA VAL A 246 5.41 22.62 -30.11
C VAL A 246 4.84 21.54 -31.03
N ASP A 247 5.69 20.87 -31.83
CA ASP A 247 5.30 19.80 -32.73
C ASP A 247 4.73 18.58 -31.99
N ILE A 248 5.28 18.25 -30.82
CA ILE A 248 4.77 17.18 -29.96
C ILE A 248 3.42 17.57 -29.36
N ARG A 249 3.29 18.79 -28.83
CA ARG A 249 2.01 19.30 -28.30
C ARG A 249 0.93 19.33 -29.37
N ASP A 250 1.25 19.85 -30.55
CA ASP A 250 0.35 19.89 -31.70
C ASP A 250 -0.10 18.50 -32.10
N ARG A 251 0.81 17.51 -32.09
CA ARG A 251 0.45 16.11 -32.39
C ARG A 251 -0.50 15.56 -31.34
N LEU A 252 -0.25 15.77 -30.05
CA LEU A 252 -1.14 15.31 -28.96
C LEU A 252 -2.52 16.00 -29.02
N MET A 253 -2.58 17.26 -29.48
CA MET A 253 -3.83 18.01 -29.65
C MET A 253 -4.59 17.65 -30.92
N LYS A 254 -3.95 17.14 -31.98
CA LYS A 254 -4.61 16.89 -33.28
C LYS A 254 -4.88 15.41 -33.54
N ASP A 255 -4.02 14.53 -33.03
CA ASP A 255 -4.07 13.10 -33.31
C ASP A 255 -5.05 12.38 -32.38
N THR A 256 -6.15 11.89 -32.96
CA THR A 256 -7.16 11.12 -32.24
C THR A 256 -6.86 9.62 -32.18
N SER A 257 -5.83 9.14 -32.89
CA SER A 257 -5.49 7.71 -32.99
C SER A 257 -5.07 7.11 -31.65
N PHE A 258 -4.54 7.93 -30.74
CA PHE A 258 -4.19 7.53 -29.37
C PHE A 258 -5.41 7.37 -28.46
N TRP A 259 -6.38 8.27 -28.57
CA TRP A 259 -7.53 8.34 -27.65
C TRP A 259 -8.54 7.20 -27.86
N VAL A 260 -8.65 6.68 -29.10
CA VAL A 260 -9.61 5.61 -29.43
C VAL A 260 -9.24 4.27 -28.76
N PRO A 261 -8.01 3.72 -28.90
CA PRO A 261 -7.61 2.51 -28.20
C PRO A 261 -7.72 2.63 -26.68
N LEU A 262 -7.35 3.78 -26.12
CA LEU A 262 -7.42 4.03 -24.68
C LEU A 262 -8.87 4.00 -24.17
N ALA A 263 -9.78 4.66 -24.87
CA ALA A 263 -11.20 4.62 -24.54
C ALA A 263 -11.78 3.21 -24.68
N THR A 264 -11.34 2.43 -25.67
CA THR A 264 -11.75 1.04 -25.84
C THR A 264 -11.26 0.15 -24.70
N ALA A 265 -9.97 0.23 -24.34
CA ALA A 265 -9.40 -0.53 -23.24
C ALA A 265 -10.14 -0.23 -21.92
N LEU A 266 -10.36 1.04 -21.61
CA LEU A 266 -11.10 1.45 -20.42
C LEU A 266 -12.55 0.94 -20.45
N SER A 267 -13.22 0.98 -21.60
CA SER A 267 -14.59 0.46 -21.73
C SER A 267 -14.67 -1.05 -21.48
N GLN A 268 -13.66 -1.80 -21.93
CA GLN A 268 -13.54 -3.24 -21.66
C GLN A 268 -13.26 -3.51 -20.17
N THR A 269 -12.40 -2.74 -19.54
CA THR A 269 -12.12 -2.85 -18.09
C THR A 269 -13.37 -2.54 -17.25
N ILE A 270 -14.14 -1.52 -17.61
CA ILE A 270 -15.42 -1.20 -16.95
C ILE A 270 -16.41 -2.36 -17.10
N ALA A 271 -16.53 -2.94 -18.30
CA ALA A 271 -17.40 -4.09 -18.53
C ALA A 271 -16.98 -5.30 -17.68
N ALA A 272 -15.68 -5.54 -17.51
CA ALA A 272 -15.16 -6.58 -16.62
C ALA A 272 -15.50 -6.31 -15.14
N LEU A 273 -15.36 -5.07 -14.68
CA LEU A 273 -15.77 -4.66 -13.33
C LEU A 273 -17.27 -4.83 -13.09
N GLU A 274 -18.10 -4.46 -14.06
CA GLU A 274 -19.56 -4.63 -14.00
C GLU A 274 -19.95 -6.12 -13.95
N ALA A 275 -19.30 -6.96 -14.75
CA ALA A 275 -19.52 -8.41 -14.76
C ALA A 275 -19.15 -9.03 -13.39
N ALA A 276 -18.00 -8.66 -12.83
CA ALA A 276 -17.61 -9.09 -11.48
C ALA A 276 -18.65 -8.64 -10.44
N GLY A 277 -19.17 -7.40 -10.53
CA GLY A 277 -20.17 -6.89 -9.59
C GLY A 277 -21.54 -7.56 -9.65
N GLN A 278 -21.97 -8.09 -10.81
CA GLN A 278 -23.30 -8.68 -11.00
C GLN A 278 -23.44 -10.09 -10.39
N ASP A 279 -22.36 -10.86 -10.34
CA ASP A 279 -22.35 -12.21 -9.74
C ASP A 279 -22.60 -12.20 -8.22
N ALA A 280 -22.48 -11.04 -7.57
CA ALA A 280 -22.78 -10.87 -6.15
C ALA A 280 -24.29 -10.84 -5.82
N GLY A 281 -25.16 -10.58 -6.80
CA GLY A 281 -26.60 -10.31 -6.58
C GLY A 281 -27.54 -11.52 -6.68
N THR A 282 -27.12 -12.61 -7.30
CA THR A 282 -28.01 -13.74 -7.66
C THR A 282 -27.93 -14.93 -6.69
N GLY A 283 -27.07 -14.87 -5.67
CA GLY A 283 -26.84 -15.95 -4.69
C GLY A 283 -27.84 -16.07 -3.53
N ARG A 284 -29.11 -15.68 -3.68
CA ARG A 284 -30.17 -16.01 -2.71
C ARG A 284 -30.88 -17.31 -3.12
N SER A 285 -30.35 -18.45 -2.71
CA SER A 285 -31.16 -19.66 -2.51
C SER A 285 -31.57 -19.75 -1.05
N SER A 286 -32.88 -19.72 -0.80
CA SER A 286 -33.47 -19.94 0.53
C SER A 286 -33.14 -21.32 1.08
N PRO A 287 -33.01 -21.47 2.43
CA PRO A 287 -32.87 -22.77 3.06
C PRO A 287 -34.25 -23.43 3.15
N ALA A 288 -34.41 -24.57 2.46
CA ALA A 288 -35.54 -25.46 2.68
C ALA A 288 -35.10 -26.63 3.56
N ASN A 289 -35.76 -26.73 4.72
CA ASN A 289 -35.63 -27.76 5.74
C ASN A 289 -35.91 -29.18 5.20
N GLY A 290 -35.22 -30.18 5.76
CA GLY A 290 -35.70 -31.56 5.78
C GLY A 290 -34.58 -32.62 5.80
N PRO A 291 -34.47 -33.47 6.84
CA PRO A 291 -33.30 -34.31 7.09
C PRO A 291 -33.40 -35.69 6.42
N THR A 292 -32.28 -36.19 5.92
CA THR A 292 -32.10 -37.63 5.68
C THR A 292 -30.64 -38.02 5.93
N GLU A 293 -30.41 -38.70 7.04
CA GLU A 293 -29.26 -39.60 7.22
C GLU A 293 -29.39 -40.76 6.23
N TYR A 294 -28.35 -41.03 5.44
CA TYR A 294 -27.51 -42.24 5.54
C TYR A 294 -26.58 -42.33 4.34
N ASN A 295 -25.29 -42.32 4.63
CA ASN A 295 -24.18 -43.01 3.96
C ASN A 295 -24.35 -43.43 2.49
N GLN A 296 -23.57 -42.80 1.61
CA GLN A 296 -22.75 -43.57 0.68
C GLN A 296 -21.43 -42.84 0.39
N ILE A 297 -20.38 -43.50 0.85
CA ILE A 297 -18.96 -43.27 0.57
C ILE A 297 -18.70 -43.61 -0.90
N ASN A 298 -17.69 -42.94 -1.48
CA ASN A 298 -17.08 -43.10 -2.82
C ASN A 298 -17.59 -42.14 -3.91
N ASP A 299 -16.87 -41.02 -4.08
CA ASP A 299 -16.19 -40.79 -5.37
C ASP A 299 -15.03 -39.79 -5.15
N GLY A 300 -13.95 -40.28 -4.55
CA GLY A 300 -12.69 -39.58 -4.33
C GLY A 300 -11.57 -40.26 -5.08
N THR A 301 -11.72 -40.47 -6.40
CA THR A 301 -10.72 -41.21 -7.18
C THR A 301 -10.57 -40.73 -8.62
N LYS A 302 -10.62 -39.42 -8.87
CA LYS A 302 -10.27 -38.85 -10.20
C LYS A 302 -9.29 -37.68 -10.19
N ALA A 303 -8.99 -37.09 -9.03
CA ALA A 303 -7.93 -36.07 -8.91
C ALA A 303 -6.59 -36.65 -8.45
N GLN A 304 -6.60 -37.81 -7.77
CA GLN A 304 -5.40 -38.48 -7.27
C GLN A 304 -4.63 -39.20 -8.41
N ASP A 305 -5.35 -39.88 -9.32
CA ASP A 305 -4.74 -40.68 -10.39
C ASP A 305 -4.01 -39.86 -11.47
N SER A 306 -4.28 -38.55 -11.58
CA SER A 306 -3.56 -37.65 -12.50
C SER A 306 -2.28 -37.07 -11.88
N ALA A 307 -2.25 -36.89 -10.55
CA ALA A 307 -1.07 -36.40 -9.84
C ALA A 307 -0.04 -37.53 -9.67
N ASP A 308 -0.49 -38.75 -9.39
CA ASP A 308 0.37 -39.95 -9.32
C ASP A 308 0.98 -40.31 -10.68
N ASN A 309 0.32 -40.00 -11.80
CA ASN A 309 0.88 -40.24 -13.14
C ASN A 309 1.96 -39.20 -13.52
N CYS A 310 1.84 -37.95 -13.07
CA CYS A 310 2.87 -36.92 -13.29
C CYS A 310 4.11 -37.13 -12.42
N ALA A 311 3.93 -37.50 -11.15
CA ALA A 311 5.04 -37.82 -10.25
C ALA A 311 5.83 -39.03 -10.75
N ARG A 312 5.13 -40.08 -11.21
CA ARG A 312 5.76 -41.29 -11.76
C ARG A 312 6.48 -41.05 -13.10
N LEU A 313 5.97 -40.17 -13.96
CA LEU A 313 6.63 -39.76 -15.22
C LEU A 313 7.86 -38.87 -14.97
N TYR A 314 7.82 -38.05 -13.92
CA TYR A 314 8.96 -37.24 -13.47
C TYR A 314 10.06 -38.12 -12.87
N GLU A 315 9.71 -39.11 -12.04
CA GLU A 315 10.66 -40.09 -11.50
C GLU A 315 11.27 -40.99 -12.58
N GLN A 316 10.49 -41.48 -13.55
CA GLN A 316 11.01 -42.23 -14.70
C GLN A 316 11.93 -41.39 -15.59
N SER A 317 11.63 -40.11 -15.79
CA SER A 317 12.49 -39.19 -16.55
C SER A 317 13.79 -38.87 -15.79
N ALA A 318 13.73 -38.78 -14.46
CA ALA A 318 14.90 -38.58 -13.60
C ALA A 318 15.81 -39.82 -13.57
N ASP A 319 15.25 -41.03 -13.57
CA ASP A 319 15.99 -42.29 -13.63
C ASP A 319 16.65 -42.53 -15.01
N GLU A 320 15.97 -42.17 -16.11
CA GLU A 320 16.56 -42.20 -17.47
C GLU A 320 17.67 -41.16 -17.65
N LEU A 321 17.50 -39.94 -17.10
CA LEU A 321 18.55 -38.92 -17.05
C LEU A 321 19.75 -39.39 -16.21
N ALA A 322 19.51 -40.03 -15.06
CA ALA A 322 20.56 -40.59 -14.22
C ALA A 322 21.31 -41.74 -14.91
N ALA A 323 20.63 -42.58 -15.70
CA ALA A 323 21.27 -43.60 -16.53
C ALA A 323 22.10 -43.01 -17.68
N CYS A 324 21.66 -41.90 -18.29
CA CYS A 324 22.44 -41.13 -19.26
C CYS A 324 23.72 -40.54 -18.63
N PHE A 325 23.63 -39.96 -17.43
CA PHE A 325 24.80 -39.41 -16.72
C PHE A 325 25.78 -40.50 -16.22
N LYS A 326 25.27 -41.66 -15.80
CA LYS A 326 26.10 -42.82 -15.43
C LYS A 326 26.85 -43.42 -16.64
N THR A 327 26.28 -43.32 -17.83
CA THR A 327 26.93 -43.72 -19.09
C THR A 327 28.00 -42.72 -19.55
N MET A 328 28.00 -41.50 -18.99
CA MET A 328 28.94 -40.41 -19.31
C MET A 328 30.08 -40.21 -18.29
N GLU A 329 30.18 -41.02 -17.23
CA GLU A 329 31.24 -40.97 -16.20
C GLU A 329 31.51 -39.58 -15.57
N ILE A 330 30.47 -38.78 -15.28
CA ILE A 330 30.64 -37.50 -14.59
C ILE A 330 30.21 -37.61 -13.12
N GLN A 331 31.15 -37.36 -12.19
CA GLN A 331 30.92 -37.28 -10.75
C GLN A 331 30.10 -36.04 -10.35
N TYR A 332 29.16 -36.24 -9.41
CA TYR A 332 28.27 -35.23 -8.85
C TYR A 332 28.84 -34.68 -7.53
N ASP A 333 29.19 -33.39 -7.50
CA ASP A 333 29.52 -32.64 -6.30
C ASP A 333 28.67 -31.35 -6.29
N VAL A 334 27.88 -31.14 -5.23
CA VAL A 334 27.13 -29.90 -5.00
C VAL A 334 27.80 -29.21 -3.82
N ASP A 335 28.67 -28.24 -4.13
CA ASP A 335 29.40 -27.48 -3.13
C ASP A 335 28.47 -26.46 -2.45
N HIS A 336 28.08 -26.75 -1.21
CA HIS A 336 27.35 -25.83 -0.33
C HIS A 336 28.08 -24.50 -0.14
N ARG A 337 29.40 -24.42 -0.38
CA ARG A 337 30.14 -23.14 -0.38
C ARG A 337 29.78 -22.24 -1.54
N GLU A 338 29.39 -22.78 -2.70
CA GLU A 338 28.99 -21.95 -3.84
C GLU A 338 27.62 -21.31 -3.59
N LYS A 339 26.69 -22.06 -2.97
CA LYS A 339 25.42 -21.49 -2.50
C LYS A 339 25.62 -20.46 -1.39
N LEU A 340 26.54 -20.70 -0.46
CA LEU A 340 26.89 -19.73 0.59
C LEU A 340 27.55 -18.47 -0.01
N LYS A 341 28.47 -18.62 -0.97
CA LYS A 341 29.07 -17.48 -1.70
C LYS A 341 28.04 -16.67 -2.46
N GLN A 342 27.08 -17.32 -3.11
CA GLN A 342 25.99 -16.62 -3.80
C GLN A 342 25.10 -15.84 -2.83
N ALA A 343 24.78 -16.43 -1.67
CA ALA A 343 24.04 -15.72 -0.62
C ALA A 343 24.85 -14.54 -0.04
N GLN A 344 26.14 -14.74 0.27
CA GLN A 344 27.04 -13.70 0.76
C GLN A 344 27.25 -12.56 -0.25
N ASN A 345 27.37 -12.88 -1.53
CA ASN A 345 27.49 -11.88 -2.59
C ASN A 345 26.20 -11.08 -2.74
N LYS A 346 25.03 -11.75 -2.73
CA LYS A 346 23.73 -11.08 -2.80
C LYS A 346 23.53 -10.14 -1.61
N ASP A 347 23.91 -10.59 -0.42
CA ASP A 347 23.79 -9.79 0.80
C ASP A 347 24.78 -8.62 0.82
N SER A 348 26.03 -8.84 0.39
CA SER A 348 27.03 -7.78 0.28
C SER A 348 26.62 -6.68 -0.72
N VAL A 349 26.03 -7.05 -1.87
CA VAL A 349 25.49 -6.08 -2.83
C VAL A 349 24.36 -5.26 -2.20
N ARG A 350 23.40 -5.93 -1.55
CA ARG A 350 22.26 -5.27 -0.89
C ARG A 350 22.72 -4.31 0.22
N VAL A 351 23.64 -4.76 1.07
CA VAL A 351 24.20 -3.94 2.15
C VAL A 351 24.96 -2.74 1.59
N THR A 352 25.70 -2.91 0.50
CA THR A 352 26.41 -1.81 -0.16
C THR A 352 25.43 -0.77 -0.71
N GLU A 353 24.39 -1.21 -1.43
CA GLU A 353 23.37 -0.31 -1.97
C GLU A 353 22.61 0.44 -0.87
N VAL A 354 22.22 -0.27 0.21
CA VAL A 354 21.57 0.36 1.37
C VAL A 354 22.51 1.35 2.05
N ASN A 355 23.79 1.01 2.24
CA ASN A 355 24.77 1.92 2.82
C ASN A 355 25.00 3.16 1.96
N GLU A 356 25.04 3.02 0.63
CA GLU A 356 25.14 4.15 -0.29
C GLU A 356 23.92 5.08 -0.16
N LYS A 357 22.70 4.52 -0.16
CA LYS A 357 21.48 5.32 0.02
C LYS A 357 21.42 5.96 1.43
N LEU A 358 21.84 5.25 2.48
CA LEU A 358 21.89 5.75 3.86
C LEU A 358 22.96 6.83 4.06
N ASN A 359 24.11 6.75 3.38
CA ASN A 359 25.14 7.80 3.45
C ASN A 359 24.67 9.11 2.82
N GLN A 360 23.71 9.04 1.89
CA GLN A 360 23.07 10.20 1.27
C GLN A 360 21.79 10.63 2.02
N TYR A 361 21.40 9.88 3.05
CA TYR A 361 20.16 10.12 3.77
C TYR A 361 20.33 11.22 4.81
N GLU A 362 19.69 12.35 4.57
CA GLU A 362 19.48 13.37 5.60
C GLU A 362 18.15 13.11 6.32
N ARG A 363 18.23 12.83 7.63
CA ARG A 363 17.05 12.61 8.45
C ARG A 363 16.16 13.86 8.40
N PRO A 364 14.88 13.74 8.02
CA PRO A 364 13.96 14.87 8.02
C PRO A 364 13.87 15.50 9.41
N ALA A 365 13.80 16.83 9.46
CA ALA A 365 13.42 17.51 10.70
C ALA A 365 12.05 17.02 11.16
N THR A 366 11.80 16.98 12.46
CA THR A 366 10.50 16.59 13.00
C THR A 366 9.75 17.80 13.55
N VAL A 367 8.42 17.71 13.53
CA VAL A 367 7.48 18.74 13.98
C VAL A 367 6.46 18.13 14.92
N GLU A 368 5.90 18.97 15.79
CA GLU A 368 4.79 18.62 16.67
C GLU A 368 3.46 18.97 16.00
N VAL A 369 2.49 18.05 16.06
CA VAL A 369 1.19 18.21 15.40
C VAL A 369 0.07 17.96 16.39
N ALA A 370 -0.83 18.95 16.55
CA ALA A 370 -1.92 18.93 17.52
C ALA A 370 -3.29 18.84 16.82
N VAL A 371 -3.89 17.65 16.80
CA VAL A 371 -5.14 17.38 16.06
C VAL A 371 -6.37 17.44 16.97
N ASP A 372 -7.39 18.20 16.56
CA ASP A 372 -8.66 18.32 17.26
C ASP A 372 -9.82 17.73 16.44
N VAL A 373 -10.34 16.58 16.87
CA VAL A 373 -11.41 15.86 16.16
C VAL A 373 -12.77 16.41 16.59
N TYR A 374 -13.65 16.75 15.63
CA TYR A 374 -14.98 17.30 15.89
C TYR A 374 -16.10 16.48 15.23
N GLU A 375 -17.30 16.51 15.79
CA GLU A 375 -18.51 16.02 15.11
C GLU A 375 -19.04 17.09 14.15
N ASN A 376 -19.47 16.74 12.94
CA ASN A 376 -20.25 17.57 11.99
C ASN A 376 -19.56 18.76 11.33
N ASN A 377 -18.83 19.60 12.07
CA ASN A 377 -18.01 20.72 11.57
C ASN A 377 -17.14 21.28 12.71
N GLN A 378 -16.29 22.26 12.40
CA GLN A 378 -15.45 22.97 13.39
C GLN A 378 -16.21 23.61 14.57
N ASN A 379 -17.51 23.86 14.44
CA ASN A 379 -18.37 24.39 15.50
C ASN A 379 -19.12 23.28 16.27
N GLY A 380 -18.94 22.02 15.88
CA GLY A 380 -19.58 20.89 16.52
C GLY A 380 -18.89 20.47 17.81
N LYS A 381 -19.31 19.32 18.36
CA LYS A 381 -18.77 18.82 19.61
C LYS A 381 -17.36 18.28 19.37
N LYS A 382 -16.38 18.77 20.14
CA LYS A 382 -15.03 18.22 20.14
C LYS A 382 -15.05 16.79 20.72
N VAL A 383 -14.65 15.82 19.91
CA VAL A 383 -14.63 14.39 20.23
C VAL A 383 -13.33 14.02 20.94
N LYS A 384 -12.20 14.46 20.39
CA LYS A 384 -10.86 14.09 20.88
C LYS A 384 -9.84 15.19 20.59
N ALA A 385 -8.86 15.34 21.46
CA ALA A 385 -7.66 16.13 21.21
C ALA A 385 -6.46 15.17 21.22
N LEU A 386 -5.64 15.23 20.19
CA LEU A 386 -4.48 14.36 19.99
C LEU A 386 -3.24 15.22 19.82
N LEU A 387 -2.15 14.82 20.44
CA LEU A 387 -0.86 15.46 20.27
C LEU A 387 0.15 14.43 19.76
N PHE A 388 0.57 14.61 18.52
CA PHE A 388 1.59 13.79 17.89
C PHE A 388 2.93 14.49 18.03
N VAL A 389 3.80 13.88 18.82
CA VAL A 389 5.15 14.39 19.03
C VAL A 389 6.06 13.75 17.99
N SER A 390 6.84 14.58 17.29
CA SER A 390 7.92 14.14 16.38
C SER A 390 7.48 13.50 15.04
N ILE A 391 6.50 14.10 14.36
CA ILE A 391 6.15 13.74 12.96
C ILE A 391 7.22 14.27 12.00
N PRO A 392 7.67 13.52 10.97
CA PRO A 392 8.60 14.06 9.97
C PRO A 392 8.00 15.29 9.27
N SER A 393 8.79 16.34 9.07
CA SER A 393 8.31 17.58 8.44
C SER A 393 7.85 17.37 7.00
N THR A 394 8.43 16.37 6.33
CA THR A 394 8.10 15.92 4.97
C THR A 394 6.92 14.95 4.94
N ALA A 395 6.37 14.54 6.09
CA ALA A 395 5.21 13.66 6.12
C ALA A 395 4.00 14.35 5.48
N HIS A 396 3.12 13.58 4.87
CA HIS A 396 1.88 14.12 4.27
C HIS A 396 0.73 14.12 5.29
N LEU A 397 -0.29 14.96 5.08
CA LEU A 397 -1.48 14.98 5.94
C LEU A 397 -2.22 13.62 5.96
N GLU A 398 -2.10 12.81 4.91
CA GLU A 398 -2.56 11.42 4.89
C GLU A 398 -1.98 10.58 6.03
N TYR A 399 -0.70 10.79 6.37
CA TYR A 399 -0.07 10.10 7.49
C TYR A 399 -0.70 10.51 8.83
N VAL A 400 -0.90 11.80 9.03
CA VAL A 400 -1.59 12.33 10.23
C VAL A 400 -3.01 11.76 10.32
N LYS A 401 -3.70 11.62 9.19
CA LYS A 401 -5.04 11.03 9.12
C LYS A 401 -5.04 9.58 9.58
N TYR A 402 -4.07 8.80 9.11
CA TYR A 402 -3.87 7.42 9.52
C TYR A 402 -3.66 7.30 11.03
N LEU A 403 -2.76 8.13 11.58
CA LEU A 403 -2.50 8.16 13.01
C LEU A 403 -3.75 8.51 13.81
N VAL A 404 -4.52 9.51 13.40
CA VAL A 404 -5.78 9.86 14.08
C VAL A 404 -6.77 8.70 14.00
N ALA A 405 -6.93 8.06 12.84
CA ALA A 405 -7.79 6.89 12.67
C ALA A 405 -7.44 5.76 13.62
N SER A 406 -6.14 5.49 13.82
CA SER A 406 -5.68 4.45 14.74
C SER A 406 -6.09 4.69 16.20
N GLN A 407 -6.38 5.95 16.55
CA GLN A 407 -6.72 6.39 17.91
C GLN A 407 -8.22 6.58 18.15
N LEU A 408 -9.06 6.48 17.11
CA LEU A 408 -10.52 6.57 17.26
C LEU A 408 -11.12 5.17 17.38
N GLU A 409 -12.16 5.04 18.20
CA GLU A 409 -12.94 3.81 18.29
C GLU A 409 -13.63 3.49 16.96
N ASP A 410 -14.13 4.53 16.28
CA ASP A 410 -14.70 4.43 14.94
C ASP A 410 -13.67 4.93 13.92
N ARG A 411 -12.97 3.98 13.29
CA ARG A 411 -11.97 4.26 12.26
C ARG A 411 -12.57 4.87 10.99
N GLU A 412 -13.83 4.55 10.67
CA GLU A 412 -14.50 5.10 9.48
C GLU A 412 -14.71 6.62 9.62
N LEU A 413 -14.91 7.13 10.84
CA LEU A 413 -14.98 8.57 11.11
C LEU A 413 -13.73 9.30 10.63
N ALA A 414 -12.54 8.78 10.94
CA ALA A 414 -11.30 9.40 10.52
C ALA A 414 -11.08 9.26 9.02
N GLN A 415 -11.44 8.11 8.42
CA GLN A 415 -11.24 7.87 6.99
C GLN A 415 -12.11 8.77 6.10
N THR A 416 -13.33 9.10 6.54
CA THR A 416 -14.26 9.94 5.78
C THR A 416 -14.07 11.44 6.00
N GLY A 417 -13.33 11.85 7.02
CA GLY A 417 -13.07 13.26 7.29
C GLY A 417 -11.99 13.89 6.39
N HIS A 418 -11.96 15.22 6.38
CA HIS A 418 -10.98 16.04 5.68
C HIS A 418 -10.19 16.90 6.68
N PHE A 419 -9.17 17.62 6.19
CA PHE A 419 -8.39 18.57 6.99
C PHE A 419 -8.84 20.00 6.64
N GLU A 420 -8.96 20.86 7.64
CA GLU A 420 -9.20 22.30 7.47
C GLU A 420 -8.11 23.09 8.21
N ARG A 421 -7.72 24.23 7.67
CA ARG A 421 -6.85 25.18 8.37
C ARG A 421 -7.68 25.96 9.39
N ALA A 422 -7.22 26.02 10.64
CA ALA A 422 -7.84 26.87 11.65
C ALA A 422 -7.84 28.34 11.19
N SER A 423 -9.02 28.85 10.86
CA SER A 423 -9.20 30.27 10.59
C SER A 423 -9.46 31.02 11.89
N GLY A 424 -8.99 32.28 11.95
CA GLY A 424 -9.53 33.22 12.93
C GLY A 424 -11.04 33.39 12.71
N SER A 425 -11.77 33.91 13.71
CA SER A 425 -13.24 33.94 13.76
C SER A 425 -13.98 34.65 12.60
N ALA A 426 -13.26 35.15 11.59
CA ALA A 426 -13.81 35.89 10.46
C ALA A 426 -13.56 35.23 9.09
N ASP A 427 -12.63 34.27 8.96
CA ASP A 427 -12.29 33.68 7.66
C ASP A 427 -12.96 32.31 7.45
N PRO A 428 -13.44 32.02 6.23
CA PRO A 428 -13.99 30.71 5.91
C PRO A 428 -12.92 29.63 6.05
N PRO A 429 -13.28 28.43 6.53
CA PRO A 429 -12.35 27.32 6.66
C PRO A 429 -11.75 26.99 5.28
N THR A 430 -10.44 26.86 5.23
CA THR A 430 -9.71 26.48 4.02
C THR A 430 -9.39 24.99 4.08
N PHE A 431 -9.86 24.23 3.10
CA PHE A 431 -9.58 22.81 2.98
C PHE A 431 -8.10 22.57 2.70
N LEU A 432 -7.52 21.59 3.37
CA LEU A 432 -6.15 21.13 3.15
C LEU A 432 -6.18 19.77 2.44
N TYR A 433 -5.29 19.58 1.48
CA TYR A 433 -5.21 18.35 0.71
C TYR A 433 -4.38 17.30 1.43
N LEU A 434 -4.77 16.04 1.34
CA LEU A 434 -4.12 14.93 2.04
C LEU A 434 -2.68 14.67 1.55
N ASP A 435 -2.39 15.06 0.30
CA ASP A 435 -1.07 15.01 -0.32
C ASP A 435 -0.16 16.17 0.08
N SER A 436 -0.66 17.15 0.85
CA SER A 436 0.15 18.29 1.27
C SER A 436 1.12 17.90 2.38
N GLU A 437 2.37 18.34 2.25
CA GLU A 437 3.35 18.21 3.32
C GLU A 437 2.86 18.90 4.60
N VAL A 438 3.08 18.21 5.72
CA VAL A 438 2.73 18.66 7.06
C VAL A 438 3.39 20.01 7.35
N LYS A 439 4.67 20.19 7.04
CA LYS A 439 5.38 21.47 7.23
C LYS A 439 4.73 22.65 6.52
N CYS A 440 4.21 22.45 5.31
CA CYS A 440 3.55 23.48 4.52
C CYS A 440 2.10 23.75 4.99
N SER A 441 1.54 22.81 5.74
CA SER A 441 0.13 22.82 6.18
C SER A 441 -0.06 23.42 7.58
N ILE A 442 0.96 23.27 8.44
CA ILE A 442 1.01 23.80 9.82
C ILE A 442 1.30 25.32 9.84
N ASN A 443 0.70 26.06 10.78
CA ASN A 443 1.11 27.43 11.13
C ASN A 443 2.09 27.45 12.32
N ASP A 444 2.65 28.60 12.69
CA ASP A 444 3.61 28.73 13.80
C ASP A 444 3.12 28.22 15.18
N ARG A 445 1.83 27.88 15.31
CA ARG A 445 1.20 27.36 16.53
C ARG A 445 0.89 25.85 16.49
N GLY A 446 1.29 25.12 15.44
CA GLY A 446 0.93 23.71 15.22
C GLY A 446 -0.27 23.54 14.26
N ALA A 447 -0.41 22.40 13.58
CA ALA A 447 -1.58 22.15 12.73
C ALA A 447 -2.76 21.69 13.59
N VAL A 448 -3.77 22.55 13.74
CA VAL A 448 -5.09 22.16 14.24
C VAL A 448 -5.85 21.50 13.10
N VAL A 449 -6.06 20.20 13.21
CA VAL A 449 -6.73 19.37 12.20
C VAL A 449 -8.16 19.13 12.62
N PHE A 450 -9.14 19.54 11.81
CA PHE A 450 -10.57 19.31 12.04
C PHE A 450 -11.07 18.14 11.22
N ILE A 451 -11.24 16.95 11.80
CA ILE A 451 -11.95 15.87 11.11
C ILE A 451 -13.43 16.16 11.21
N VAL A 452 -14.07 16.51 10.09
CA VAL A 452 -15.48 16.84 10.01
C VAL A 452 -16.28 15.62 9.55
N HIS A 453 -17.09 15.06 10.43
CA HIS A 453 -18.03 14.00 10.09
C HIS A 453 -19.25 14.55 9.33
N ARG A 454 -19.82 13.79 8.37
CA ARG A 454 -21.25 13.92 8.03
C ARG A 454 -21.95 12.70 8.60
N PRO A 455 -22.92 12.85 9.52
CA PRO A 455 -23.77 11.74 9.90
C PRO A 455 -24.40 11.20 8.64
N GLY A 456 -24.08 9.94 8.32
CA GLY A 456 -24.93 9.18 7.43
C GLY A 456 -26.34 9.38 7.96
N ARG A 457 -27.23 9.92 7.13
CA ARG A 457 -28.66 10.01 7.46
C ARG A 457 -29.09 8.59 7.83
N LYS A 458 -29.09 8.26 9.12
CA LYS A 458 -29.83 7.11 9.60
C LYS A 458 -31.26 7.44 9.25
N GLY A 459 -31.81 6.70 8.29
CA GLY A 459 -33.19 6.83 7.88
C GLY A 459 -34.04 6.81 9.14
N SER A 460 -34.64 7.96 9.46
CA SER A 460 -35.75 8.02 10.38
C SER A 460 -36.86 7.20 9.73
N ASN A 461 -37.07 5.98 10.24
CA ASN A 461 -38.32 5.27 10.05
C ASN A 461 -39.47 6.07 10.66
#